data_AF-A0A961U438-F1
#
_entry.id   AF-A0A961U438-F1
#
_cell.length_a   1.000
_cell.length_b   1.000
_cell.length_c   1.000
_cell.angle_alpha   90.00
_cell.angle_beta   90.00
_cell.angle_gamma   90.00
#
_symmetry.space_group_name_H-M   'P 1'
#
loop_
_entity.id
_entity.type
_entity.pdbx_description
1 polymer ?
#
loop_
_entity_poly.entity_id
_entity_poly.type
_entity_poly.pdbx_seq_one_letter_code
_entity_poly.pdbx_strand_id
1 'polypeptide(L)'
;MTWRETWAAGIHAETKDLPDDMPLADRIKFVDGLKRKWPGAYDTSWGKKSWQAARRDYLVKFGYQPKTKKARAACQTLPLFPEA
;
A
#
# COMPACT_ATOMS: atom_id res chain seq x y z
N MET A 1 -0.50 4.13 -16.95
CA MET A 1 -0.21 4.52 -15.56
C MET A 1 -1.53 4.68 -14.81
N THR A 2 -1.87 3.73 -13.96
CA THR A 2 -3.08 3.75 -13.14
C THR A 2 -2.83 4.50 -11.83
N TRP A 3 -3.91 4.96 -11.20
CA TRP A 3 -3.83 5.56 -9.87
C TRP A 3 -3.18 4.61 -8.87
N ARG A 4 -3.46 3.30 -8.94
CA ARG A 4 -2.83 2.28 -8.07
C ARG A 4 -1.30 2.28 -8.19
N GLU A 5 -0.76 2.32 -9.41
CA GLU A 5 0.69 2.37 -9.65
C GLU A 5 1.30 3.67 -9.12
N THR A 6 0.58 4.79 -9.30
CA THR A 6 1.01 6.11 -8.78
C THR A 6 1.13 6.09 -7.25
N TRP A 7 0.12 5.54 -6.56
CA TRP A 7 0.16 5.38 -5.11
C TRP A 7 1.20 4.39 -4.64
N ALA A 8 1.40 3.28 -5.36
CA ALA A 8 2.40 2.27 -5.04
C ALA A 8 3.83 2.85 -5.14
N ALA A 9 4.12 3.60 -6.20
CA ALA A 9 5.39 4.32 -6.35
C ALA A 9 5.58 5.36 -5.24
N GLY A 10 4.52 6.09 -4.88
CA GLY A 10 4.53 7.04 -3.77
C GLY A 10 4.82 6.42 -2.41
N ILE A 11 4.13 5.32 -2.08
CA ILE A 11 4.36 4.57 -0.86
C ILE A 11 5.81 4.07 -0.86
N HIS A 12 6.26 3.45 -1.95
CA HIS A 12 7.63 2.95 -2.05
C HIS A 12 8.69 4.05 -1.86
N ALA A 13 8.50 5.22 -2.47
CA ALA A 13 9.41 6.35 -2.34
C ALA A 13 9.52 6.86 -0.90
N GLU A 14 8.40 6.94 -0.17
CA GLU A 14 8.36 7.37 1.24
C GLU A 14 8.81 6.26 2.20
N THR A 15 8.72 5.00 1.79
CA THR A 15 9.07 3.85 2.64
C THR A 15 10.43 3.23 2.33
N LYS A 16 11.16 3.69 1.33
CA LYS A 16 12.49 3.15 0.97
C LYS A 16 13.53 3.35 2.08
N ASP A 17 13.39 4.41 2.87
CA ASP A 17 14.28 4.75 3.99
C ASP A 17 13.82 4.14 5.33
N LEU A 18 12.70 3.41 5.34
CA LEU A 18 12.21 2.75 6.55
C LEU A 18 12.98 1.44 6.80
N PRO A 19 13.42 1.17 8.04
CA PRO A 19 14.10 -0.06 8.37
C PRO A 19 13.17 -1.26 8.13
N ASP A 20 13.70 -2.33 7.54
CA ASP A 20 12.92 -3.54 7.21
C ASP A 20 12.31 -4.19 8.47
N ASP A 21 13.06 -4.15 9.57
CA ASP A 21 12.69 -4.69 10.89
C ASP A 21 11.56 -3.90 11.60
N MET A 22 11.06 -2.80 11.01
CA MET A 22 9.98 -2.04 11.61
C MET A 22 8.73 -2.92 11.83
N PRO A 23 8.16 -2.92 13.05
CA PRO A 23 6.93 -3.65 13.34
C PRO A 23 5.82 -3.33 12.35
N LEU A 24 5.11 -4.36 11.89
CA LEU A 24 4.03 -4.21 10.90
C LEU A 24 2.97 -3.18 11.33
N ALA A 25 2.67 -3.09 12.62
CA ALA A 25 1.72 -2.14 13.18
C ALA A 25 2.17 -0.68 12.98
N ASP A 26 3.46 -0.39 13.17
CA ASP A 26 4.03 0.94 12.96
C ASP A 26 4.15 1.27 11.47
N ARG A 27 4.54 0.28 10.65
CA ARG A 27 4.56 0.41 9.19
C ARG A 27 3.15 0.71 8.63
N ILE A 28 2.12 0.07 9.18
CA ILE A 28 0.71 0.36 8.87
C ILE A 28 0.34 1.81 9.18
N LYS A 29 0.68 2.29 10.38
CA LYS A 29 0.37 3.67 10.83
C LYS A 29 1.08 4.69 9.95
N PHE A 30 2.35 4.44 9.62
CA PHE A 30 3.13 5.30 8.74
C PHE A 30 2.47 5.44 7.37
N VAL A 31 2.18 4.31 6.72
CA VAL A 31 1.52 4.30 5.41
C VAL A 31 0.12 4.91 5.48
N ASP A 32 -0.65 4.70 6.55
CA ASP A 32 -1.95 5.37 6.68
C ASP A 32 -1.81 6.90 6.84
N GLY A 33 -0.78 7.36 7.54
CA GLY A 33 -0.44 8.78 7.67
C GLY A 33 -0.10 9.45 6.33
N LEU A 34 0.60 8.74 5.44
CA LEU A 34 0.91 9.23 4.09
C LEU A 34 -0.34 9.59 3.29
N LYS A 35 -1.47 8.91 3.54
CA LYS A 35 -2.74 9.19 2.84
C LYS A 35 -3.17 10.66 2.97
N ARG A 36 -2.88 11.30 4.11
CA ARG A 36 -3.22 12.71 4.35
C ARG A 36 -2.36 13.68 3.54
N LYS A 37 -1.14 13.29 3.15
CA LYS A 37 -0.26 14.10 2.31
C LYS A 37 -0.75 14.17 0.86
N TRP A 38 -1.65 13.27 0.44
CA TRP A 38 -2.07 13.18 -0.95
C TRP A 38 -3.59 13.36 -1.07
N PRO A 39 -4.08 14.55 -1.45
CA PRO A 39 -5.52 14.83 -1.49
C PRO A 39 -6.29 13.86 -2.38
N GLY A 40 -5.73 13.48 -3.53
CA GLY A 40 -6.36 12.50 -4.42
C GLY A 40 -6.64 11.14 -3.78
N ALA A 41 -5.86 10.72 -2.77
CA ALA A 41 -6.02 9.41 -2.11
C ALA A 41 -7.18 9.35 -1.11
N TYR A 42 -7.66 10.49 -0.62
CA TYR A 42 -8.78 10.56 0.33
C TYR A 42 -9.99 11.33 -0.18
N ASP A 43 -9.86 12.13 -1.22
CA ASP A 43 -10.96 12.99 -1.69
C ASP A 43 -11.97 12.20 -2.53
N THR A 44 -11.49 11.31 -3.39
CA THR A 44 -12.35 10.52 -4.29
C THR A 44 -12.58 9.09 -3.81
N SER A 45 -13.77 8.54 -4.07
CA SER A 45 -14.10 7.13 -3.80
C SER A 45 -13.18 6.16 -4.55
N TRP A 46 -12.69 6.56 -5.73
CA TRP A 46 -11.74 5.76 -6.51
C TRP A 46 -10.33 5.84 -5.94
N GLY A 47 -9.85 7.04 -5.57
CA GLY A 47 -8.56 7.23 -4.92
C GLY A 47 -8.43 6.47 -3.61
N LYS A 48 -9.48 6.46 -2.77
CA LYS A 48 -9.54 5.64 -1.54
C LYS A 48 -9.33 4.14 -1.83
N LYS A 49 -10.00 3.63 -2.88
CA LYS A 49 -9.89 2.20 -3.27
C LYS A 49 -8.52 1.88 -3.84
N SER A 50 -7.98 2.73 -4.72
CA SER A 50 -6.65 2.55 -5.30
C SER A 50 -5.55 2.64 -4.24
N TRP A 51 -5.66 3.56 -3.29
CA TRP A 51 -4.76 3.65 -2.12
C TRP A 51 -4.80 2.39 -1.26
N GLN A 52 -6.01 1.90 -0.94
CA GLN A 52 -6.15 0.65 -0.18
C GLN A 52 -5.60 -0.57 -0.92
N ALA A 53 -5.65 -0.59 -2.25
CA ALA A 53 -5.01 -1.63 -3.05
C ALA A 53 -3.48 -1.54 -2.94
N ALA A 54 -2.89 -0.37 -3.22
CA ALA A 54 -1.44 -0.16 -3.13
C ALA A 54 -0.88 -0.41 -1.72
N ARG A 55 -1.58 0.06 -0.68
CA ARG A 55 -1.23 -0.19 0.73
C ARG A 55 -1.20 -1.68 1.06
N ARG A 56 -2.21 -2.46 0.63
CA ARG A 56 -2.22 -3.91 0.89
C ARG A 56 -1.06 -4.60 0.20
N ASP A 57 -0.85 -4.26 -1.06
CA ASP A 57 0.20 -4.80 -1.90
C ASP A 57 1.58 -4.62 -1.25
N TYR A 58 1.86 -3.40 -0.78
CA TYR A 58 3.07 -3.07 -0.03
C TYR A 58 3.17 -3.84 1.30
N LEU A 59 2.11 -3.83 2.11
CA LEU A 59 2.14 -4.42 3.44
C LEU A 59 2.24 -5.95 3.43
N VAL A 60 1.76 -6.62 2.37
CA VAL A 60 1.89 -8.09 2.23
C VAL A 60 3.35 -8.53 2.25
N LYS A 61 4.27 -7.73 1.69
CA LYS A 61 5.71 -7.99 1.74
C LYS A 61 6.24 -8.08 3.18
N PHE A 62 5.60 -7.38 4.11
CA PHE A 62 5.99 -7.32 5.53
C PHE A 62 5.11 -8.22 6.43
N GLY A 63 4.47 -9.24 5.85
CA GLY A 63 3.68 -10.21 6.59
C GLY A 63 2.23 -9.80 6.86
N TYR A 64 1.71 -8.73 6.25
CA TYR A 64 0.30 -8.40 6.36
C TYR A 64 -0.58 -9.44 5.68
N GLN A 65 -1.48 -10.06 6.44
CA GLN A 65 -2.50 -10.93 5.88
C GLN A 65 -3.83 -10.19 5.73
N PRO A 66 -4.34 -10.03 4.49
CA PRO A 66 -5.67 -9.47 4.27
C PRO A 66 -6.74 -10.38 4.89
N LYS A 67 -7.54 -9.82 5.81
CA LYS A 67 -8.55 -10.56 6.59
C LYS A 67 -9.72 -11.12 5.76
N THR A 68 -9.97 -10.62 4.54
CA THR A 68 -11.11 -11.04 3.72
C THR A 68 -10.68 -11.85 2.50
N LYS A 69 -11.46 -12.88 2.15
CA LYS A 69 -11.20 -13.78 1.00
C LYS A 69 -10.98 -13.00 -0.30
N LYS A 70 -11.79 -11.95 -0.54
CA LYS A 70 -11.65 -11.03 -1.69
C LYS A 70 -10.34 -10.23 -1.65
N ALA A 71 -9.90 -9.79 -0.47
CA ALA A 71 -8.65 -9.05 -0.34
C ALA A 71 -7.42 -9.95 -0.50
N ARG A 72 -7.51 -11.23 -0.12
CA ARG A 72 -6.47 -12.24 -0.33
C ARG A 72 -6.28 -12.57 -1.82
N ALA A 73 -7.37 -12.78 -2.55
CA ALA A 73 -7.32 -12.99 -4.01
C ALA A 73 -6.75 -11.77 -4.76
N ALA A 74 -7.11 -10.55 -4.35
CA ALA A 74 -6.60 -9.32 -4.96
C ALA A 74 -5.10 -9.09 -4.72
N CYS A 75 -4.53 -9.60 -3.62
CA CYS A 75 -3.09 -9.60 -3.36
C CYS A 75 -2.35 -10.73 -4.11
N GLN A 76 -3.00 -11.86 -4.35
CA GLN A 76 -2.38 -12.97 -5.10
C GLN A 76 -2.30 -12.73 -6.61
N THR A 77 -3.06 -11.76 -7.14
CA THR A 77 -3.20 -11.59 -8.59
C THR A 77 -2.14 -10.69 -9.24
N LEU A 78 -1.33 -9.91 -8.52
CA LEU A 78 -0.43 -8.94 -9.17
C LEU A 78 0.88 -8.69 -8.38
N PRO A 79 2.05 -9.05 -8.92
CA PRO A 79 3.31 -8.46 -8.52
C PRO A 79 3.42 -7.07 -9.16
N LEU A 80 2.91 -6.04 -8.48
CA LEU A 80 3.09 -4.64 -8.89
C LEU A 80 4.41 -4.04 -8.41
N PHE A 81 5.12 -4.76 -7.55
CA PHE A 81 6.47 -4.41 -7.17
C PHE A 81 7.39 -5.47 -7.75
N PRO A 82 8.43 -5.10 -8.52
CA PRO A 82 9.49 -6.04 -8.82
C PRO A 82 10.07 -6.56 -7.49
N GLU A 83 10.36 -7.86 -7.43
CA GLU A 83 11.29 -8.38 -6.44
C GLU A 83 12.62 -7.62 -6.60
N ALA A 84 13.23 -7.28 -5.47
CA ALA A 84 14.48 -6.54 -5.42
C ALA A 84 15.62 -7.31 -6.09
#